data_AF-A0A662VF58-F1
#
_entry.id   AF-A0A662VF58-F1
#
_cell.length_a   1.000
_cell.length_b   1.000
_cell.length_c   1.000
_cell.angle_alpha   90.00
_cell.angle_beta   90.00
_cell.angle_gamma   90.00
#
_symmetry.space_group_name_H-M   'P 1'
#
loop_
_entity.id
_entity.type
_entity.pdbx_description
1 polymer ?
#
loop_
_entity_poly.entity_id
_entity_poly.type
_entity_poly.pdbx_seq_one_letter_code
_entity_poly.pdbx_strand_id
1 'polypeptide(L)'
;MNTEDVTKYFEKLINLQVMLMESYGKYIKVIGEFEKFTGKSVNEIIKEMFKPETLTKLVEKVPSEILGEFFAIIFEVMRLSQKTRDINKLTPDEKIEIGEKLIELSKRLKEFMEKVKSFEKEG
;
A
#
# COMPACT_ATOMS: atom_id res chain seq x y z
N MET A 1 -25.16 26.38 -3.18
CA MET A 1 -24.28 25.43 -3.87
C MET A 1 -24.83 25.26 -5.27
N ASN A 2 -24.05 25.58 -6.32
CA ASN A 2 -24.52 25.48 -7.70
C ASN A 2 -24.65 23.99 -8.09
N THR A 3 -25.75 23.62 -8.75
CA THR A 3 -26.01 22.26 -9.24
C THR A 3 -24.87 21.73 -10.11
N GLU A 4 -24.22 22.62 -10.87
CA GLU A 4 -23.07 22.29 -11.74
C GLU A 4 -21.86 21.78 -10.93
N ASP A 5 -21.56 22.41 -9.79
CA ASP A 5 -20.46 21.99 -8.91
C ASP A 5 -20.74 20.61 -8.29
N VAL A 6 -21.99 20.37 -7.87
CA VAL A 6 -22.41 19.08 -7.29
C VAL A 6 -22.23 17.95 -8.30
N THR A 7 -22.70 18.15 -9.54
CA THR A 7 -22.56 17.16 -10.62
C THR A 7 -21.08 16.85 -10.89
N LYS A 8 -20.23 17.87 -10.96
CA LYS A 8 -18.78 17.71 -11.17
C LYS A 8 -18.09 16.88 -10.07
N TYR A 9 -18.43 17.11 -8.80
CA TYR A 9 -17.88 16.31 -7.70
C TYR A 9 -18.44 14.89 -7.71
N PHE A 10 -19.72 14.73 -8.03
CA PHE A 10 -20.34 13.40 -8.14
C PHE A 10 -19.69 12.55 -9.23
N GLU A 11 -19.48 13.11 -10.43
CA GLU A 11 -18.77 12.43 -11.52
C GLU A 11 -17.35 12.01 -11.12
N LYS A 12 -16.61 12.90 -10.44
CA LYS A 12 -15.27 12.57 -9.90
C LYS A 12 -15.32 11.39 -8.93
N LEU A 13 -16.30 11.36 -8.02
CA LEU A 13 -16.46 10.28 -7.05
C LEU A 13 -16.80 8.95 -7.73
N ILE A 14 -17.69 8.95 -8.72
CA ILE A 14 -18.03 7.74 -9.49
C ILE A 14 -16.81 7.20 -10.24
N ASN A 15 -16.05 8.07 -10.91
CA ASN A 15 -14.83 7.66 -11.61
C ASN A 15 -13.78 7.09 -10.64
N LEU A 16 -13.60 7.70 -9.46
CA LEU A 16 -12.74 7.16 -8.41
C LEU A 16 -13.22 5.81 -7.88
N GLN A 17 -14.53 5.62 -7.72
CA GLN A 17 -15.12 4.36 -7.27
C GLN A 17 -14.90 3.24 -8.30
N VAL A 18 -15.01 3.53 -9.60
CA VAL A 18 -14.70 2.57 -10.67
C VAL A 18 -13.22 2.15 -10.60
N MET A 19 -12.30 3.11 -10.52
CA MET A 19 -10.86 2.80 -10.39
C MET A 19 -10.54 1.99 -9.13
N LEU A 20 -11.24 2.26 -8.02
CA LEU A 20 -11.09 1.51 -6.78
C LEU A 20 -11.56 0.05 -6.96
N MET A 21 -12.71 -0.17 -7.57
CA MET A 21 -13.24 -1.51 -7.85
C MET A 21 -12.29 -2.32 -8.74
N GLU A 22 -11.79 -1.73 -9.81
CA GLU A 22 -10.84 -2.39 -10.71
C GLU A 22 -9.53 -2.73 -10.00
N SER A 23 -8.97 -1.78 -9.26
CA SER A 23 -7.71 -1.96 -8.54
C SER A 23 -7.84 -3.01 -7.45
N TYR A 24 -8.95 -2.99 -6.71
CA TYR A 24 -9.22 -3.98 -5.65
C TYR A 24 -9.47 -5.38 -6.22
N GLY A 25 -10.20 -5.50 -7.34
CA GLY A 25 -10.38 -6.76 -8.03
C GLY A 25 -9.06 -7.37 -8.52
N LYS A 26 -8.18 -6.54 -9.10
CA LYS A 26 -6.81 -6.96 -9.48
C LYS A 26 -5.99 -7.40 -8.26
N TYR A 27 -6.06 -6.64 -7.17
CA TYR A 27 -5.37 -6.96 -5.92
C TYR A 27 -5.78 -8.32 -5.36
N ILE A 28 -7.09 -8.59 -5.23
CA ILE A 28 -7.59 -9.88 -4.74
C ILE A 28 -7.19 -11.02 -5.69
N LYS A 29 -7.27 -10.80 -7.01
CA LYS A 29 -6.86 -11.81 -7.99
C LYS A 29 -5.40 -12.20 -7.80
N VAL A 30 -4.50 -11.21 -7.68
CA VAL A 30 -3.06 -11.46 -7.46
C VAL A 30 -2.82 -12.18 -6.15
N ILE A 31 -3.54 -11.83 -5.08
CA ILE A 31 -3.50 -12.59 -3.82
C ILE A 31 -3.84 -14.06 -4.07
N GLY A 32 -4.97 -14.35 -4.73
CA GLY A 32 -5.38 -15.73 -4.97
C GLY A 32 -4.40 -16.51 -5.87
N GLU A 33 -3.80 -15.86 -6.86
CA GLU A 33 -2.74 -16.45 -7.68
C GLU A 33 -1.49 -16.76 -6.85
N PHE A 34 -1.09 -15.84 -5.97
CA PHE A 34 0.05 -16.02 -5.07
C PHE A 34 -0.16 -17.12 -4.04
N GLU A 35 -1.35 -17.20 -3.44
CA GLU A 35 -1.69 -18.27 -2.49
C GLU A 35 -1.73 -19.64 -3.18
N LYS A 36 -2.25 -19.72 -4.42
CA LYS A 36 -2.18 -20.94 -5.23
C LYS A 36 -0.74 -21.35 -5.54
N PHE A 37 0.12 -20.39 -5.87
CA PHE A 37 1.52 -20.65 -6.19
C PHE A 37 2.32 -21.14 -4.97
N THR A 38 2.11 -20.52 -3.82
CA THR A 38 2.87 -20.82 -2.59
C THR A 38 2.28 -21.94 -1.75
N GLY A 39 1.00 -22.27 -1.95
CA GLY A 39 0.24 -23.20 -1.11
C GLY A 39 -0.07 -22.66 0.30
N LYS A 40 0.16 -21.37 0.55
CA LYS A 40 -0.07 -20.71 1.86
C LYS A 40 -0.91 -19.47 1.68
N SER A 41 -1.69 -19.13 2.69
CA SER A 41 -2.39 -17.84 2.73
C SER A 41 -1.43 -16.68 2.88
N VAL A 42 -1.81 -15.49 2.40
CA VAL A 42 -1.03 -14.26 2.60
C VAL A 42 -0.76 -14.00 4.08
N ASN A 43 -1.72 -14.31 4.95
CA ASN A 43 -1.56 -14.17 6.40
C ASN A 43 -0.47 -15.09 6.97
N GLU A 44 -0.37 -16.32 6.49
CA GLU A 44 0.70 -17.24 6.90
C GLU A 44 2.06 -16.75 6.43
N ILE A 45 2.13 -16.26 5.19
CA ILE A 45 3.37 -15.74 4.60
C ILE A 45 3.83 -14.50 5.37
N ILE A 46 2.94 -13.56 5.68
CA ILE A 46 3.24 -12.40 6.54
C ILE A 46 3.75 -12.88 7.90
N LYS A 47 3.06 -13.80 8.57
CA LYS A 47 3.51 -14.32 9.87
C LYS A 47 4.92 -14.94 9.78
N GLU A 48 5.21 -15.67 8.71
CA GLU A 48 6.54 -16.27 8.50
C GLU A 48 7.63 -15.24 8.23
N MET A 49 7.33 -14.19 7.45
CA MET A 49 8.26 -13.09 7.18
C MET A 49 8.65 -12.35 8.46
N PHE A 50 7.71 -12.19 9.41
CA PHE A 50 7.95 -11.52 10.69
C PHE A 50 8.48 -12.44 11.80
N LYS A 51 8.81 -13.71 11.51
CA LYS A 51 9.50 -14.56 12.49
C LYS A 51 10.94 -14.07 12.71
N PRO A 52 11.46 -14.10 13.95
CA PRO A 52 12.82 -13.64 14.24
C PRO A 52 13.88 -14.28 13.35
N GLU A 53 13.77 -15.59 13.09
CA GLU A 53 14.74 -16.34 12.29
C GLU A 53 14.74 -15.89 10.83
N THR A 54 13.56 -15.53 10.30
CA THR A 54 13.42 -15.01 8.93
C THR A 54 13.97 -13.59 8.84
N LEU A 55 13.66 -12.75 9.83
CA LEU A 55 14.15 -11.37 9.90
C LEU A 55 15.68 -11.31 9.99
N THR A 56 16.31 -12.17 10.80
CA THR A 56 17.78 -12.27 10.87
C THR A 56 18.38 -12.60 9.51
N LYS A 57 17.85 -13.60 8.81
CA LYS A 57 18.31 -13.95 7.46
C LYS A 57 18.10 -12.83 6.44
N LEU A 58 17.04 -12.03 6.63
CA LEU A 58 16.75 -10.89 5.77
C LEU A 58 17.84 -9.81 5.94
N VAL A 59 18.20 -9.50 7.19
CA VAL A 59 19.25 -8.53 7.54
C VAL A 59 20.62 -8.93 7.01
N GLU A 60 20.92 -10.23 6.96
CA GLU A 60 22.19 -10.73 6.42
C GLU A 60 22.29 -10.62 4.88
N LYS A 61 21.15 -10.61 4.18
CA LYS A 61 21.10 -10.73 2.71
C LYS A 61 20.72 -9.44 2.00
N VAL A 62 20.00 -8.56 2.67
CA VAL A 62 19.48 -7.34 2.08
C VAL A 62 20.21 -6.14 2.70
N PRO A 63 20.67 -5.17 1.90
CA PRO A 63 21.30 -3.96 2.41
C PRO A 63 20.42 -3.27 3.46
N SER A 64 21.05 -2.81 4.54
CA SER A 64 20.34 -2.16 5.66
C SER A 64 19.53 -0.94 5.24
N GLU A 65 19.97 -0.23 4.19
CA GLU A 65 19.24 0.90 3.61
C GLU A 65 17.89 0.48 3.00
N ILE A 66 17.89 -0.59 2.19
CA ILE A 66 16.68 -1.13 1.56
C ILE A 66 15.70 -1.64 2.62
N LEU A 67 16.21 -2.36 3.63
CA LEU A 67 15.37 -2.84 4.73
C LEU A 67 14.80 -1.69 5.57
N GLY A 68 15.62 -0.69 5.89
CA GLY A 68 15.18 0.48 6.65
C GLY A 68 14.06 1.24 5.93
N GLU A 69 14.22 1.46 4.62
CA GLU A 69 13.21 2.11 3.79
C GLU A 69 11.91 1.29 3.70
N PHE A 70 12.01 -0.03 3.52
CA PHE A 70 10.86 -0.94 3.52
C PHE A 70 10.05 -0.84 4.81
N PHE A 71 10.69 -1.00 5.96
CA PHE A 71 9.99 -0.94 7.26
C PHE A 71 9.42 0.45 7.53
N ALA A 72 10.11 1.53 7.16
CA ALA A 72 9.59 2.89 7.29
C ALA A 72 8.29 3.08 6.50
N ILE A 73 8.24 2.60 5.25
CA ILE A 73 7.03 2.65 4.42
C ILE A 73 5.90 1.83 5.05
N ILE A 74 6.17 0.58 5.46
CA ILE A 74 5.15 -0.30 6.06
C ILE A 74 4.58 0.29 7.35
N PHE A 75 5.42 0.83 8.25
CA PHE A 75 4.94 1.46 9.48
C PHE A 75 4.07 2.68 9.20
N GLU A 76 4.39 3.46 8.16
CA GLU A 76 3.57 4.59 7.77
C GLU A 76 2.22 4.15 7.18
N VAL A 77 2.18 3.09 6.37
CA VAL A 77 0.92 2.47 5.91
C VAL A 77 0.07 2.03 7.11
N MET A 78 0.68 1.34 8.08
CA MET A 78 -0.02 0.88 9.29
C MET A 78 -0.57 2.04 10.11
N ARG A 79 0.19 3.12 10.27
CA ARG A 79 -0.23 4.32 10.98
C ARG A 79 -1.42 5.00 10.29
N LEU A 80 -1.38 5.12 8.96
CA LEU A 80 -2.46 5.75 8.19
C LEU A 80 -3.71 4.86 8.14
N SER A 81 -3.56 3.55 8.03
CA SER A 81 -4.70 2.62 7.97
C SER A 81 -5.58 2.67 9.22
N GLN A 82 -4.97 2.90 10.39
CA GLN A 82 -5.70 3.12 11.64
C GLN A 82 -6.56 4.39 11.59
N LYS A 83 -6.07 5.47 10.98
CA LYS A 83 -6.81 6.73 10.82
C LYS A 83 -7.90 6.64 9.77
N THR A 84 -7.67 5.89 8.68
CA THR A 84 -8.64 5.75 7.58
C THR A 84 -9.70 4.68 7.80
N ARG A 85 -9.65 3.96 8.94
CA ARG A 85 -10.61 2.88 9.25
C ARG A 85 -12.07 3.36 9.23
N ASP A 86 -12.31 4.62 9.59
CA ASP A 86 -13.62 5.24 9.57
C ASP A 86 -13.52 6.66 9.01
N ILE A 87 -13.33 6.76 7.70
CA ILE A 87 -13.15 8.03 6.99
C ILE A 87 -14.31 9.01 7.20
N ASN A 88 -15.50 8.52 7.56
CA ASN A 88 -16.68 9.35 7.77
C ASN A 88 -16.57 10.22 9.02
N LYS A 89 -15.77 9.81 10.01
CA LYS A 89 -15.53 10.57 11.25
C LYS A 89 -14.52 11.70 11.08
N LEU A 90 -13.80 11.73 9.97
CA LEU A 90 -12.79 12.74 9.70
C LEU A 90 -13.44 14.03 9.15
N THR A 91 -12.90 15.16 9.58
CA THR A 91 -13.21 16.47 8.98
C THR A 91 -12.79 16.50 7.51
N PRO A 92 -13.33 17.45 6.70
CA PRO A 92 -12.89 17.63 5.32
C PRO A 92 -11.38 17.82 5.19
N ASP A 93 -10.77 18.64 6.04
CA ASP A 93 -9.33 18.91 5.99
C ASP A 93 -8.49 17.67 6.32
N GLU A 94 -8.89 16.90 7.33
CA GLU A 94 -8.23 15.63 7.65
C GLU A 94 -8.31 14.61 6.50
N LYS A 95 -9.44 14.57 5.79
CA LYS A 95 -9.59 13.70 4.59
C LYS A 95 -8.62 14.12 3.49
N ILE A 96 -8.49 15.42 3.25
CA ILE A 96 -7.57 15.97 2.24
C ILE A 96 -6.13 15.65 2.63
N GLU A 97 -5.72 15.98 3.86
CA GLU A 97 -4.36 15.75 4.36
C GLU A 97 -3.97 14.27 4.31
N ILE A 98 -4.86 13.37 4.76
CA ILE A 98 -4.59 11.93 4.73
C ILE A 98 -4.56 11.42 3.28
N GLY A 99 -5.43 11.92 2.41
CA GLY A 99 -5.41 11.61 0.98
C GLY A 99 -4.08 11.96 0.33
N GLU A 100 -3.55 13.16 0.60
CA GLU A 100 -2.25 13.62 0.12
C GLU A 100 -1.11 12.72 0.61
N LYS A 101 -1.12 12.36 1.91
CA LYS A 101 -0.13 11.44 2.49
C LYS A 101 -0.15 10.05 1.87
N LEU A 102 -1.34 9.50 1.58
CA LEU A 102 -1.46 8.21 0.90
C LEU A 102 -0.94 8.29 -0.53
N ILE A 103 -1.19 9.40 -1.24
CA ILE A 103 -0.66 9.63 -2.58
C ILE A 103 0.87 9.71 -2.55
N GLU A 104 1.46 10.46 -1.62
CA GLU A 104 2.90 10.55 -1.44
C GLU A 104 3.53 9.19 -1.12
N LEU A 105 2.93 8.45 -0.18
CA LEU A 105 3.39 7.12 0.20
C LEU A 105 3.35 6.14 -0.99
N SER A 106 2.35 6.27 -1.87
CA SER A 106 2.27 5.49 -3.11
C SER A 106 3.43 5.77 -4.07
N LYS A 107 3.92 7.02 -4.13
CA LYS A 107 5.08 7.39 -4.95
C LYS A 107 6.36 6.83 -4.36
N ARG A 108 6.54 6.98 -3.04
CA ARG A 108 7.67 6.39 -2.31
C ARG A 108 7.74 4.87 -2.48
N LEU A 109 6.60 4.17 -2.43
CA LEU A 109 6.56 2.73 -2.68
C LEU A 109 6.97 2.37 -4.11
N LYS A 110 6.58 3.15 -5.12
CA LYS A 110 7.02 2.94 -6.52
C LYS A 110 8.52 3.14 -6.65
N GLU A 111 9.06 4.22 -6.09
CA GLU A 111 10.49 4.50 -6.10
C GLU A 111 11.29 3.41 -5.39
N PHE A 112 10.82 2.96 -4.24
CA PHE A 112 11.38 1.82 -3.52
C PHE A 112 11.44 0.56 -4.39
N MET A 113 10.35 0.24 -5.11
CA MET A 113 10.32 -0.92 -6.01
C MET A 113 11.32 -0.80 -7.16
N GLU A 114 11.55 0.41 -7.70
CA GLU A 114 12.58 0.61 -8.72
C GLU A 114 14.00 0.43 -8.15
N LYS A 115 14.27 0.90 -6.93
CA LYS A 115 15.55 0.64 -6.23
C LYS A 115 15.79 -0.85 -5.97
N VAL A 116 14.76 -1.60 -5.60
CA VAL A 116 14.87 -3.06 -5.41
C VAL A 116 15.21 -3.75 -6.73
N LYS A 117 14.56 -3.37 -7.83
CA LYS A 117 14.85 -3.93 -9.16
C LYS A 117 16.26 -3.62 -9.67
N SER A 118 16.81 -2.45 -9.36
CA SER A 118 18.19 -2.13 -9.75
C SER A 118 19.19 -3.00 -8.99
N PHE A 119 18.95 -3.22 -7.70
CA PHE A 119 19.79 -4.11 -6.88
C PHE A 119 19.78 -5.56 -7.40
N GLU A 120 18.62 -6.11 -7.75
CA GLU A 120 18.51 -7.48 -8.30
C GLU A 120 19.21 -7.67 -9.67
N LYS A 121 19.52 -6.58 -10.39
CA LYS A 121 20.24 -6.65 -11.68
C LYS A 121 21.76 -6.52 -11.51
N GLU A 122 22.23 -6.03 -10.37
CA GLU A 122 23.64 -5.76 -10.11
C GLU A 122 24.30 -6.83 -9.22
N GLY A 123 23.52 -7.67 -8.54
CA GLY A 123 23.98 -8.83 -7.75
C GLY A 123 23.70 -10.17 -8.43
#